data_AF-A0AAW2XAT3-F1
#
_entry.id   AF-A0AAW2XAT3-F1
#
_cell.length_a   1.000
_cell.length_b   1.000
_cell.length_c   1.000
_cell.angle_alpha   90.00
_cell.angle_beta   90.00
_cell.angle_gamma   90.00
#
_symmetry.space_group_name_H-M   'P 1'
#
loop_
_entity.id
_entity.type
_entity.pdbx_description
1 polymer ?
#
loop_
_entity_poly.entity_id
_entity_poly.type
_entity_poly.pdbx_seq_one_letter_code
_entity_poly.pdbx_strand_id
1 'polypeptide(L)' 'MEGVGDDPLLVLGDFNTVRDPSEVNGTSEDISNAMEEFQDCIRSTGLLDLPMQGETYTWHNCSHGAHSL' A
#
# COMPACT_ATOMS: atom_id res chain seq x y z
N MET A 1 26.08 -18.91 -14.81
CA MET A 1 24.94 -18.53 -13.95
C MET A 1 24.80 -17.04 -14.19
N GLU A 2 23.91 -16.66 -15.10
CA GLU A 2 23.68 -15.25 -15.45
C GLU A 2 23.34 -14.52 -14.15
N GLY A 3 24.13 -13.51 -13.78
CA GLY A 3 23.86 -12.73 -12.58
C GLY A 3 22.49 -12.10 -12.71
N VAL A 4 21.68 -12.18 -11.65
CA VAL A 4 20.54 -11.27 -11.48
C VAL A 4 21.15 -9.87 -11.59
N GLY A 5 20.85 -9.17 -12.67
CA GLY A 5 21.46 -7.88 -12.96
C GLY A 5 21.16 -6.88 -11.84
N ASP A 6 22.14 -6.04 -11.52
CA ASP A 6 22.01 -4.85 -10.66
C ASP A 6 21.13 -3.75 -11.31
N ASP A 7 20.19 -4.14 -12.18
CA ASP A 7 19.29 -3.22 -12.84
C ASP A 7 18.27 -2.67 -11.84
N PRO A 8 17.95 -1.37 -11.92
CA PRO A 8 16.97 -0.78 -11.02
C PRO A 8 15.59 -1.41 -11.21
N LEU A 9 15.01 -1.90 -10.12
CA LEU A 9 13.66 -2.47 -10.07
C LEU A 9 12.68 -1.43 -9.51
N LEU A 10 11.55 -1.26 -10.20
CA LEU A 10 10.42 -0.48 -9.73
C LEU A 10 9.17 -1.37 -9.62
N VAL A 11 8.57 -1.40 -8.43
CA VAL A 11 7.35 -2.16 -8.16
C VAL A 11 6.19 -1.19 -7.97
N LEU A 12 5.14 -1.31 -8.79
CA LEU A 12 3.96 -0.45 -8.78
C LEU A 12 2.71 -1.30 -9.01
N GLY A 13 1.60 -0.92 -8.39
CA GLY A 13 0.32 -1.59 -8.58
C GLY A 13 -0.72 -1.17 -7.55
N ASP A 14 -1.88 -1.82 -7.60
CA ASP A 14 -2.87 -1.77 -6.53
C ASP A 14 -2.56 -2.87 -5.50
N PHE A 15 -2.07 -2.46 -4.34
CA PHE A 15 -1.70 -3.37 -3.27
C PHE A 15 -2.88 -3.77 -2.37
N ASN A 16 -4.06 -3.14 -2.51
CA ASN A 16 -5.22 -3.32 -1.63
C ASN A 16 -4.93 -3.13 -0.13
N THR A 17 -3.85 -2.43 0.22
CA THR A 17 -3.46 -2.10 1.59
C THR A 17 -2.68 -0.78 1.59
N VAL A 18 -2.49 -0.20 2.76
CA VAL A 18 -1.70 1.02 2.96
C VAL A 18 -0.39 0.71 3.69
N ARG A 19 0.55 1.65 3.68
CA ARG A 19 1.81 1.46 4.41
C ARG A 19 1.73 2.04 5.81
N ASP A 20 1.09 3.19 5.94
CA ASP A 20 0.97 3.92 7.20
C ASP A 20 -0.51 4.09 7.59
N PRO A 21 -0.86 4.00 8.89
CA PRO A 21 -2.24 4.20 9.34
C PRO A 21 -2.83 5.57 8.94
N SER A 22 -2.00 6.58 8.69
CA SER A 22 -2.45 7.90 8.23
C SER A 22 -2.95 7.93 6.78
N GLU A 23 -2.65 6.90 5.98
CA GLU A 23 -3.02 6.79 4.57
C GLU A 23 -4.42 6.17 4.34
N VAL A 24 -5.11 5.80 5.42
CA VAL A 24 -6.47 5.23 5.35
C VAL A 24 -7.45 6.02 6.22
N ASN A 25 -8.64 6.28 5.67
CA ASN A 25 -9.73 6.89 6.43
C ASN A 25 -10.68 5.81 6.97
N GLY A 26 -10.40 5.35 8.19
CA GLY A 26 -11.04 4.21 8.84
C GLY A 26 -10.10 3.00 8.88
N THR A 27 -10.20 2.17 9.93
CA THR A 27 -9.34 0.99 10.09
C THR A 27 -10.16 -0.21 10.57
N SER A 28 -9.73 -1.41 10.16
CA SER A 28 -10.22 -2.70 10.65
C SER A 28 -9.04 -3.58 11.05
N GLU A 29 -9.31 -4.67 11.75
CA GLU A 29 -8.28 -5.66 12.12
C GLU A 29 -7.65 -6.29 10.86
N ASP A 30 -8.46 -6.61 9.86
CA ASP A 30 -7.99 -7.15 8.58
C ASP A 30 -7.03 -6.18 7.86
N ILE A 31 -7.35 -4.88 7.86
CA ILE A 31 -6.48 -3.85 7.27
C ILE A 31 -5.15 -3.79 8.05
N SER A 32 -5.20 -3.81 9.38
CA SER A 32 -3.99 -3.75 10.21
C SER A 32 -3.04 -4.93 9.94
N ASN A 33 -3.58 -6.14 9.83
CA ASN A 33 -2.78 -7.35 9.53
C ASN A 33 -2.15 -7.27 8.13
N ALA A 34 -2.94 -6.87 7.12
CA ALA A 34 -2.43 -6.71 5.75
C ALA A 34 -1.36 -5.61 5.65
N MET A 35 -1.47 -4.54 6.44
CA MET A 35 -0.46 -3.49 6.53
C MET A 35 0.86 -4.02 7.12
N GLU A 36 0.79 -4.83 8.18
CA GLU A 36 1.98 -5.43 8.81
C GLU A 36 2.71 -6.37 7.84
N GLU A 37 1.97 -7.26 7.17
CA GLU A 37 2.53 -8.16 6.14
C GLU A 37 3.17 -7.36 4.98
N PHE A 38 2.55 -6.25 4.58
CA PHE A 38 3.07 -5.39 3.54
C PHE A 38 4.38 -4.69 3.97
N GLN A 39 4.44 -4.18 5.20
CA GLN A 39 5.67 -3.59 5.75
C GLN A 39 6.82 -4.60 5.81
N ASP A 40 6.54 -5.85 6.20
CA ASP A 40 7.55 -6.90 6.27
C ASP A 40 8.02 -7.35 4.88
N CYS A 41 7.14 -7.35 3.89
CA CYS A 41 7.50 -7.56 2.48
C CYS A 41 8.49 -6.48 2.00
N ILE A 42 8.19 -5.20 2.24
CA ILE A 42 9.07 -4.08 1.87
C ILE A 42 10.44 -4.20 2.55
N ARG A 43 10.47 -4.54 3.85
CA ARG A 43 11.72 -4.70 4.62
C ARG A 43 12.55 -5.87 4.12
N SER A 44 11.93 -7.04 3.90
CA SER A 44 12.63 -8.27 3.50
C SER A 44 13.18 -8.21 2.07
N THR A 45 12.54 -7.43 1.19
CA THR A 45 12.98 -7.23 -0.19
C THR A 45 13.99 -6.10 -0.36
N GLY A 46 14.21 -5.28 0.68
CA GLY A 46 15.08 -4.10 0.60
C GLY A 46 14.52 -2.99 -0.30
N LEU A 47 13.21 -3.00 -0.56
CA LEU A 47 12.56 -1.98 -1.37
C LEU A 47 12.52 -0.64 -0.62
N LEU A 48 12.77 0.43 -1.36
CA LEU A 48 12.62 1.79 -0.87
C LEU A 48 11.22 2.32 -1.22
N ASP A 49 10.56 2.96 -0.26
CA ASP A 49 9.36 3.74 -0.55
C ASP A 49 9.71 5.03 -1.25
N LEU A 50 8.98 5.36 -2.31
CA LEU A 50 9.11 6.66 -2.93
C LEU A 50 8.08 7.61 -2.33
N PRO A 51 8.47 8.84 -1.93
CA PRO A 51 7.53 9.81 -1.40
C PRO A 51 6.44 10.08 -2.43
N MET A 52 5.19 9.89 -2.02
CA MET A 52 4.05 10.15 -2.90
C MET A 52 3.99 11.65 -3.26
N GLN A 53 3.67 11.94 -4.52
CA GLN A 53 3.38 13.29 -5.01
C GLN A 53 1.96 13.29 -5.54
N GLY A 54 1.08 14.15 -5.00
CA GLY A 54 -0.32 14.25 -5.41
C GLY A 54 -1.31 14.13 -4.25
N GLU A 55 -2.51 13.68 -4.57
CA GLU A 55 -3.61 13.49 -3.60
C GLU A 55 -3.32 12.35 -2.63
N THR A 56 -3.79 12.48 -1.39
CA THR A 56 -3.49 11.54 -0.28
C THR A 56 -4.08 10.14 -0.45
N TYR A 57 -5.18 10.00 -1.21
CA TYR A 57 -5.89 8.73 -1.36
C TYR A 57 -5.97 8.29 -2.81
N THR A 58 -5.73 7.01 -3.08
CA THR A 58 -5.80 6.40 -4.41
C THR A 58 -7.14 5.70 -4.67
N TRP A 59 -7.95 5.47 -3.63
CA TRP A 59 -9.21 4.72 -3.71
C TRP A 59 -10.25 5.19 -2.68
N HIS A 60 -11.54 4.97 -2.98
CA HIS A 60 -12.66 5.18 -2.06
C HIS A 60 -13.70 4.05 -2.16
N ASN A 61 -14.32 3.66 -1.03
CA ASN A 61 -15.33 2.59 -1.00
C ASN A 61 -16.73 3.04 -1.52
N CYS A 62 -16.98 4.35 -1.70
CA CYS A 62 -18.33 4.89 -2.01
C CYS A 62 -19.45 4.53 -1.00
N SER A 63 -19.15 3.87 0.13
CA SER A 63 -20.14 3.37 1.09
C SER A 63 -20.98 4.46 1.78
N HIS A 64 -20.54 5.72 1.75
CA HIS A 64 -21.26 6.87 2.32
C HIS A 64 -22.60 7.20 1.62
N GLY A 65 -22.95 6.52 0.51
CA GLY A 65 -24.21 6.73 -0.22
C GLY A 65 -25.38 5.80 0.13
N ALA A 66 -25.18 4.75 0.95
CA ALA A 66 -26.19 3.71 1.15
C ALA A 66 -27.10 3.90 2.39
N HIS A 67 -26.92 4.98 3.17
CA HIS A 67 -27.78 5.35 4.30
C HIS A 67 -28.49 6.69 4.07
N SER A 68 -29.01 6.89 2.87
CA SER A 68 -30.05 7.90 2.61
C SER A 68 -31.14 7.24 1.79
N LEU A 69 -32.06 6.56 2.49
CA LEU A 69 -33.51 6.47 2.27
C LEU A 69 -34.11 5.52 3.32
#